data_AF-A0A431JHF8-F1
#
_entry.id   AF-A0A431JHF8-F1
#
_cell.length_a   1.000
_cell.length_b   1.000
_cell.length_c   1.000
_cell.angle_alpha   90.00
_cell.angle_beta   90.00
_cell.angle_gamma   90.00
#
_symmetry.space_group_name_H-M   'P 1'
#
loop_
_entity.id
_entity.type
_entity.pdbx_description
1 polymer ?
#
loop_
_entity_poly.entity_id
_entity_poly.type
_entity_poly.pdbx_seq_one_letter_code
_entity_poly.pdbx_strand_id
1 'polypeptide(L)'
;MSTKQFDVVVIGGGPGGYIAAIRAAQLGQNTACIDECKNSAGGPALGGTCTNVGCIPSKALLQSSEHYEQLNHHFADHGITADNVKIDVAKMLARKDQVVKQNNDGIVYLFKKNKVT
;
A
#
# COMPACT_ATOMS: atom_id res chain seq x y z
N MET A 1 12.80 31.13 13.22
CA MET A 1 12.13 30.04 12.49
C MET A 1 11.09 30.65 11.58
N SER A 2 11.00 30.22 10.31
CA SER A 2 9.97 30.71 9.38
C SER A 2 8.75 29.82 9.46
N THR A 3 7.58 30.38 9.77
CA THR A 3 6.30 29.66 9.81
C THR A 3 5.76 29.51 8.40
N LYS A 4 5.43 28.28 7.98
CA LYS A 4 4.69 28.04 6.73
C LYS A 4 3.19 28.03 7.00
N GLN A 5 2.42 28.75 6.18
CA GLN A 5 0.96 28.72 6.19
C GLN A 5 0.43 27.79 5.09
N PHE A 6 -0.64 27.07 5.40
CA PHE A 6 -1.37 26.19 4.50
C PHE A 6 -2.86 26.47 4.69
N ASP A 7 -3.64 26.33 3.62
CA ASP A 7 -5.10 26.47 3.68
C ASP A 7 -5.74 25.23 4.32
N VAL A 8 -5.14 24.06 4.08
CA VAL A 8 -5.59 22.78 4.62
C VAL A 8 -4.40 21.99 5.15
N VAL A 9 -4.51 21.50 6.39
CA VAL A 9 -3.55 20.57 7.00
C VAL A 9 -4.29 19.28 7.33
N VAL A 10 -3.83 18.17 6.77
CA VAL A 10 -4.36 16.83 7.03
C VAL A 10 -3.41 16.08 7.96
N ILE A 11 -3.94 15.51 9.05
CA ILE A 11 -3.18 14.66 9.97
C ILE A 11 -3.57 13.21 9.72
N GLY A 12 -2.62 12.42 9.23
CA GLY A 12 -2.77 11.04 8.80
C GLY A 12 -2.74 10.89 7.28
N GLY A 13 -1.86 10.03 6.77
CA GLY A 13 -1.67 9.69 5.37
C GLY A 13 -2.35 8.37 4.95
N GLY A 14 -3.34 7.91 5.72
CA GLY A 14 -4.20 6.78 5.36
C GLY A 14 -5.21 7.12 4.24
N PRO A 15 -6.07 6.18 3.82
CA PRO A 15 -7.01 6.39 2.69
C PRO A 15 -7.86 7.64 2.80
N GLY A 16 -8.41 7.94 3.98
CA GLY A 16 -9.16 9.17 4.19
C GLY A 16 -8.29 10.42 4.03
N GLY A 17 -7.09 10.41 4.60
CA GLY A 17 -6.22 11.58 4.65
C GLY A 17 -5.50 11.88 3.34
N TYR A 18 -4.84 10.90 2.72
CA TYR A 18 -4.11 11.15 1.48
C TYR A 18 -5.05 11.54 0.33
N ILE A 19 -6.27 10.98 0.29
CA ILE A 19 -7.30 11.38 -0.68
C ILE A 19 -7.83 12.78 -0.38
N ALA A 20 -8.11 13.11 0.89
CA ALA A 20 -8.55 14.44 1.28
C ALA A 20 -7.50 15.50 0.91
N ALA A 21 -6.22 15.23 1.18
CA ALA A 21 -5.13 16.14 0.86
C ALA A 21 -4.99 16.35 -0.67
N ILE A 22 -5.02 15.27 -1.45
CA ILE A 22 -5.00 15.35 -2.92
C ILE A 22 -6.21 16.14 -3.43
N ARG A 23 -7.41 15.89 -2.88
CA ARG A 23 -8.61 16.55 -3.35
C ARG A 23 -8.62 18.04 -3.01
N ALA A 24 -8.15 18.42 -1.82
CA ALA A 24 -7.97 19.82 -1.43
C ALA A 24 -7.00 20.54 -2.40
N ALA A 25 -5.87 19.91 -2.72
CA ALA A 25 -4.91 20.48 -3.67
C ALA A 25 -5.49 20.64 -5.09
N GLN A 26 -6.28 19.66 -5.56
CA GLN A 26 -6.99 19.78 -6.84
C GLN A 26 -8.05 20.89 -6.87
N LEU A 27 -8.58 21.27 -5.71
CA LEU A 27 -9.51 22.39 -5.54
C LEU A 27 -8.79 23.73 -5.36
N GLY A 28 -7.48 23.78 -5.55
CA GLY A 28 -6.67 25.00 -5.52
C GLY A 28 -6.14 25.39 -4.14
N GLN A 29 -6.31 24.54 -3.12
CA GLN A 29 -5.85 24.82 -1.75
C GLN A 29 -4.36 24.43 -1.58
N ASN A 30 -3.56 25.30 -0.96
CA ASN A 30 -2.22 24.95 -0.53
C ASN A 30 -2.30 23.97 0.65
N THR A 31 -1.93 22.71 0.43
CA THR A 31 -2.27 21.61 1.34
C THR A 31 -1.01 20.92 1.89
N ALA A 32 -0.97 20.69 3.20
CA ALA A 32 0.00 19.82 3.85
C ALA A 32 -0.63 18.52 4.35
N CYS A 33 0.09 17.40 4.28
CA CYS A 33 -0.31 16.13 4.86
C CYS A 33 0.80 15.59 5.78
N ILE A 34 0.48 15.41 7.06
CA ILE A 34 1.41 14.94 8.09
C ILE A 34 1.10 13.47 8.37
N ASP A 35 2.10 12.60 8.27
CA ASP A 35 1.97 11.18 8.62
C ASP A 35 3.26 10.68 9.28
N GLU A 36 3.11 9.87 10.32
CA GLU A 36 4.25 9.35 11.09
C GLU A 36 4.69 7.94 10.66
N CYS A 37 3.96 7.27 9.76
CA CYS A 37 4.28 5.91 9.36
C CYS A 37 5.62 5.87 8.62
N LYS A 38 6.48 4.97 9.08
CA LYS A 38 7.79 4.69 8.47
C LYS A 38 7.84 3.28 7.94
N ASN A 39 8.55 3.10 6.83
CA ASN A 39 8.92 1.78 6.35
C ASN A 39 10.09 1.22 7.18
N SER A 40 10.46 -0.04 6.95
CA SER A 40 11.53 -0.73 7.67
C SER A 40 12.92 -0.08 7.52
N ALA A 41 13.14 0.74 6.48
CA ALA A 41 14.35 1.51 6.28
C ALA A 41 14.30 2.92 6.92
N GLY A 42 13.23 3.24 7.65
CA GLY A 42 13.04 4.54 8.31
C GLY A 42 12.54 5.66 7.39
N GLY A 43 12.27 5.38 6.12
CA GLY A 43 11.69 6.34 5.16
C GLY A 43 10.16 6.42 5.27
N PRO A 44 9.50 7.35 4.55
CA PRO A 44 8.04 7.50 4.58
C PRO A 44 7.30 6.24 4.12
N ALA A 45 6.19 5.91 4.79
CA ALA A 45 5.27 4.85 4.40
C ALA A 45 3.81 5.34 4.35
N LEU A 46 3.53 6.24 3.40
CA LEU A 46 2.19 6.79 3.18
C LEU A 46 1.20 5.72 2.74
N GLY A 47 -0.08 5.86 3.10
CA GLY A 47 -1.15 4.88 2.86
C GLY A 47 -1.76 4.30 4.14
N GLY A 48 -1.16 4.59 5.30
CA GLY A 48 -1.68 4.27 6.62
C GLY A 48 -1.98 2.78 6.83
N THR A 49 -2.92 2.47 7.71
CA THR A 49 -3.28 1.08 8.07
C THR A 49 -3.61 0.24 6.85
N CYS A 50 -4.42 0.76 5.93
CA CYS A 50 -4.91 0.03 4.75
C CYS A 50 -3.75 -0.48 3.88
N THR A 51 -2.76 0.37 3.60
CA THR A 51 -1.62 0.02 2.76
C THR A 51 -0.57 -0.78 3.52
N ASN A 52 -0.25 -0.38 4.75
CA ASN A 52 0.94 -0.89 5.44
C ASN A 52 0.68 -2.22 6.16
N VAL A 53 -0.48 -2.38 6.81
CA VAL A 53 -0.74 -3.49 7.75
C VAL A 53 -2.18 -4.02 7.68
N GLY A 54 -2.92 -3.68 6.62
CA GLY A 54 -4.35 -3.97 6.50
C GLY A 54 -4.70 -4.57 5.15
N CYS A 55 -5.60 -3.89 4.43
CA CYS A 55 -6.19 -4.40 3.20
C CYS A 55 -5.16 -4.91 2.18
N ILE A 56 -4.16 -4.09 1.83
CA ILE A 56 -3.19 -4.43 0.79
C ILE A 56 -2.39 -5.68 1.14
N PRO A 57 -1.70 -5.78 2.30
CA PRO A 57 -0.96 -6.98 2.64
C PRO A 57 -1.87 -8.20 2.83
N SER A 58 -3.05 -8.04 3.45
CA SER A 58 -3.97 -9.17 3.62
C SER A 58 -4.45 -9.74 2.29
N LYS A 59 -4.81 -8.90 1.31
CA LYS A 59 -5.31 -9.37 0.01
C LYS A 59 -4.19 -9.95 -0.85
N ALA A 60 -2.96 -9.44 -0.73
CA ALA A 60 -1.80 -10.05 -1.38
C ALA A 60 -1.56 -11.49 -0.88
N LEU A 61 -1.66 -11.70 0.43
CA LEU A 61 -1.49 -13.03 1.04
C LEU A 61 -2.66 -13.97 0.71
N LEU A 62 -3.90 -13.50 0.81
CA LEU A 62 -5.09 -14.30 0.46
C LEU A 62 -5.01 -14.85 -0.96
N GLN A 63 -4.57 -14.03 -1.92
CA GLN A 63 -4.40 -14.49 -3.30
C GLN A 63 -3.31 -15.56 -3.44
N SER A 64 -2.17 -15.39 -2.75
CA SER A 64 -1.09 -16.38 -2.79
C SER A 64 -1.51 -17.71 -2.15
N SER A 65 -2.24 -17.67 -1.03
CA SER A 65 -2.74 -18.88 -0.39
C SER A 65 -3.84 -19.56 -1.22
N GLU A 66 -4.71 -18.77 -1.86
CA GLU A 66 -5.75 -19.31 -2.74
C GLU A 66 -5.16 -20.04 -3.95
N HIS A 67 -4.09 -19.51 -4.57
CA HIS A 67 -3.41 -20.24 -5.64
C HIS A 67 -2.76 -21.54 -5.17
N TYR A 68 -2.25 -21.56 -3.94
CA TYR A 68 -1.74 -22.79 -3.34
C TYR A 68 -2.86 -23.81 -3.12
N GLU A 69 -4.01 -23.38 -2.59
CA GLU A 69 -5.20 -24.22 -2.41
C GLU A 69 -5.68 -24.81 -3.74
N GLN A 70 -5.85 -23.97 -4.75
CA GLN A 70 -6.28 -24.36 -6.09
C GLN A 70 -5.37 -25.41 -6.73
N LEU A 71 -4.04 -25.21 -6.61
CA LEU A 71 -3.06 -26.15 -7.15
C LEU A 71 -3.09 -27.50 -6.42
N ASN A 72 -3.38 -27.53 -5.12
CA ASN A 72 -3.45 -28.77 -4.33
C ASN A 72 -4.77 -29.53 -4.51
N HIS A 73 -5.89 -28.84 -4.75
CA HIS A 73 -7.21 -29.44 -4.60
C HIS A 73 -8.13 -29.35 -5.83
N HIS A 74 -7.93 -28.37 -6.72
CA HIS A 74 -8.94 -28.03 -7.74
C HIS A 74 -8.43 -28.12 -9.18
N PHE A 75 -7.11 -28.14 -9.37
CA PHE A 75 -6.51 -28.11 -10.71
C PHE A 75 -6.65 -29.43 -11.49
N ALA A 76 -6.88 -30.55 -10.81
CA ALA A 76 -7.15 -31.83 -11.46
C ALA A 76 -8.40 -31.79 -12.34
N ASP A 77 -9.45 -31.06 -11.92
CA ASP A 77 -10.69 -30.88 -12.70
C ASP A 77 -10.43 -30.11 -14.01
N HIS A 78 -9.35 -29.35 -14.07
CA HIS A 78 -8.88 -28.63 -15.25
C HIS A 78 -7.87 -29.45 -16.08
N GLY A 79 -7.61 -30.71 -15.74
CA GLY A 79 -6.61 -31.55 -16.40
C GLY A 79 -5.17 -31.18 -16.07
N ILE A 80 -4.95 -30.45 -14.97
CA ILE A 80 -3.63 -30.01 -14.52
C ILE A 80 -3.23 -30.84 -13.29
N THR A 81 -2.14 -31.60 -13.40
CA THR A 81 -1.57 -32.38 -12.29
C THR A 81 -0.27 -31.77 -11.81
N ALA A 82 -0.10 -31.66 -10.49
CA ALA A 82 1.13 -31.20 -9.87
C ALA A 82 1.45 -32.07 -8.64
N ASP A 83 2.66 -32.62 -8.61
CA ASP A 83 3.16 -33.40 -7.49
C ASP A 83 4.13 -32.58 -6.64
N ASN A 84 4.26 -32.91 -5.36
CA ASN A 84 5.20 -32.29 -4.43
C ASN A 84 5.08 -30.76 -4.34
N VAL A 85 3.85 -30.24 -4.39
CA VAL A 85 3.57 -28.81 -4.25
C VAL A 85 4.06 -28.33 -2.88
N LYS A 86 4.85 -27.24 -2.86
CA LYS A 86 5.41 -26.65 -1.64
C LYS A 86 5.21 -25.15 -1.65
N ILE A 87 4.92 -24.60 -0.48
CA ILE A 87 4.84 -23.15 -0.27
C ILE A 87 6.17 -22.61 0.26
N ASP A 88 6.72 -21.61 -0.44
CA ASP A 88 7.81 -20.79 0.07
C ASP A 88 7.23 -19.54 0.74
N VAL A 89 7.08 -19.62 2.06
CA VAL A 89 6.50 -18.54 2.86
C VAL A 89 7.37 -17.28 2.84
N ALA A 90 8.68 -17.42 2.81
CA ALA A 90 9.59 -16.27 2.78
C ALA A 90 9.41 -15.49 1.47
N LYS A 91 9.32 -16.19 0.34
CA LYS A 91 9.04 -15.57 -0.97
C LYS A 91 7.64 -14.96 -1.05
N MET A 92 6.63 -15.60 -0.44
CA MET A 92 5.27 -15.07 -0.36
C MET A 92 5.23 -13.74 0.43
N LEU A 93 5.91 -13.69 1.57
CA LEU A 93 6.02 -12.47 2.38
C LEU A 93 6.79 -11.37 1.64
N ALA A 94 7.89 -11.71 0.96
CA ALA A 94 8.66 -10.77 0.15
C ALA A 94 7.83 -10.16 -0.99
N ARG A 95 7.00 -10.97 -1.68
CA ARG A 95 6.04 -10.46 -2.68
C ARG A 95 5.05 -9.47 -2.05
N LYS A 96 4.47 -9.82 -0.90
CA LYS A 96 3.55 -8.94 -0.17
C LYS A 96 4.23 -7.61 0.18
N ASP A 97 5.46 -7.64 0.67
CA ASP A 97 6.25 -6.43 0.98
C ASP A 97 6.50 -5.57 -0.27
N GLN A 98 6.79 -6.19 -1.41
CA GLN A 98 6.96 -5.48 -2.68
C GLN A 98 5.66 -4.78 -3.11
N VAL A 99 4.51 -5.41 -2.96
CA VAL A 99 3.20 -4.81 -3.28
C VAL A 99 2.90 -3.61 -2.36
N VAL A 100 3.19 -3.72 -1.06
CA VAL A 100 3.04 -2.61 -0.11
C VAL A 100 3.95 -1.45 -0.50
N LYS A 101 5.24 -1.71 -0.76
CA LYS A 101 6.21 -0.70 -1.20
C LYS A 101 5.75 0.02 -2.47
N GLN A 102 5.28 -0.72 -3.46
CA GLN A 102 4.76 -0.13 -4.71
C GLN A 102 3.61 0.84 -4.45
N ASN A 103 2.71 0.52 -3.50
CA ASN A 103 1.62 1.41 -3.12
C ASN A 103 2.12 2.65 -2.36
N ASN A 104 3.07 2.50 -1.42
CA ASN A 104 3.67 3.63 -0.73
C ASN A 104 4.31 4.61 -1.73
N ASP A 105 5.13 4.09 -2.65
CA ASP A 105 5.82 4.88 -3.67
C ASP A 105 4.82 5.59 -4.62
N GLY A 106 3.73 4.90 -4.96
CA GLY A 106 2.63 5.48 -5.75
C GLY A 106 1.96 6.65 -5.06
N ILE A 107 1.71 6.58 -3.76
CA ILE A 107 1.12 7.69 -2.99
C ILE A 107 2.09 8.87 -2.90
N VAL A 108 3.39 8.62 -2.67
CA VAL A 108 4.42 9.67 -2.70
C VAL A 108 4.45 10.36 -4.06
N TYR A 109 4.36 9.61 -5.15
CA TYR A 109 4.25 10.17 -6.50
C TYR A 109 2.99 11.04 -6.66
N LEU A 110 1.84 10.59 -6.16
CA LEU A 110 0.59 11.35 -6.23
C LEU A 110 0.66 12.67 -5.44
N PHE A 111 1.29 12.68 -4.27
CA PHE A 111 1.54 13.92 -3.52
C PHE A 111 2.40 14.90 -4.31
N LYS A 112 3.51 14.44 -4.88
CA LYS A 112 4.36 15.26 -5.75
C LYS A 112 3.59 15.82 -6.95
N LYS A 113 2.80 14.99 -7.62
CA LYS A 113 1.98 15.40 -8.78
C LYS A 113 0.95 16.48 -8.43
N ASN A 114 0.33 16.38 -7.25
CA ASN A 114 -0.69 17.32 -6.78
C ASN A 114 -0.11 18.45 -5.92
N LYS A 115 1.22 18.55 -5.75
CA LYS A 115 1.90 19.57 -4.93
C LYS A 115 1.44 19.58 -3.46
N VAL A 116 1.08 18.42 -2.92
CA VAL A 116 0.85 18.24 -1.48
C VAL A 116 2.21 18.19 -0.79
N THR A 117 2.39 18.97 0.28
CA THR A 117 3.62 19.01 1.09
C THR A 117 3.56 18.04 2.26
#